data_AF-A0A257JHD2-F1
#
_entry.id   AF-A0A257JHD2-F1
#
_cell.length_a   1.000
_cell.length_b   1.000
_cell.length_c   1.000
_cell.angle_alpha   90.00
_cell.angle_beta   90.00
_cell.angle_gamma   90.00
#
_symmetry.space_group_name_H-M   'P 1'
#
loop_
_entity.id
_entity.type
_entity.pdbx_description
1 polymer ?
#
loop_
_entity_poly.entity_id
_entity_poly.type
_entity_poly.pdbx_seq_one_letter_code
_entity_poly.pdbx_strand_id
1 'polypeptide(L)'
;MTSPTAPDALMHAPLPPALSSAEILQSLWHLAGLPEAALASAQLPGQSPVLPSSFNLAGAAQASLAATALAALQVGQLRGAPARSFTVDRTGALLGCSAHLRVNGVVANPWDKLSGLYPCGQALGRPGWVRLHANFAHHRDGALRLLGLPEGEATPREAVAQALQHWDAEGL
;
A
#
# COMPACT_ATOMS: atom_id res chain seq x y z
N MET A 1 9.33 -39.60 -23.48
CA MET A 1 8.92 -38.18 -23.47
C MET A 1 7.69 -38.07 -22.58
N THR A 2 7.89 -37.78 -21.30
CA THR A 2 6.81 -37.57 -20.33
C THR A 2 7.00 -36.17 -19.77
N SER A 3 6.09 -35.26 -20.15
CA SER A 3 6.05 -33.89 -19.63
C SER A 3 5.74 -33.92 -18.13
N PRO A 4 6.45 -33.15 -17.28
CA PRO A 4 6.05 -32.98 -15.90
C PRO A 4 4.86 -32.01 -15.84
N THR A 5 3.76 -32.48 -15.26
CA THR A 5 2.60 -31.68 -14.86
C THR A 5 3.01 -30.70 -13.75
N ALA A 6 2.78 -29.41 -13.97
CA ALA A 6 2.89 -28.40 -12.93
C ALA A 6 1.74 -28.57 -11.90
N PRO A 7 1.98 -28.36 -10.60
CA PRO A 7 0.91 -28.40 -9.61
C PRO A 7 0.11 -27.11 -9.65
N ASP A 8 -1.01 -27.13 -10.36
CA ASP A 8 -1.99 -26.03 -10.52
C ASP A 8 -2.95 -25.87 -9.32
N ALA A 9 -2.57 -26.40 -8.14
CA ALA A 9 -3.54 -26.73 -7.08
C ALA A 9 -3.53 -25.81 -5.85
N LEU A 10 -2.93 -24.61 -5.91
CA LEU A 10 -2.88 -23.67 -4.77
C LEU A 10 -3.64 -22.34 -4.96
N MET A 11 -4.33 -22.12 -6.08
CA MET A 11 -4.83 -20.78 -6.43
C MET A 11 -6.33 -20.47 -6.26
N HIS A 12 -7.17 -21.27 -5.61
CA HIS A 12 -8.58 -20.87 -5.41
C HIS A 12 -9.23 -21.38 -4.11
N ALA A 13 -8.60 -21.16 -2.96
CA ALA A 13 -9.42 -20.97 -1.77
C ALA A 13 -10.17 -19.63 -1.96
N PRO A 14 -11.51 -19.58 -1.88
CA PRO A 14 -12.22 -18.30 -1.89
C PRO A 14 -11.67 -17.47 -0.73
N LEU A 15 -11.22 -16.24 -1.04
CA LEU A 15 -10.82 -15.30 0.00
C LEU A 15 -12.00 -15.17 0.98
N PRO A 16 -11.76 -15.18 2.30
CA PRO A 16 -12.82 -14.91 3.25
C PRO A 16 -13.53 -13.60 2.87
N PRO A 17 -14.85 -13.48 3.10
CA PRO A 17 -15.58 -12.28 2.75
C PRO A 17 -14.86 -11.07 3.35
N ALA A 18 -14.62 -10.06 2.52
CA ALA A 18 -13.94 -8.86 2.97
C ALA A 18 -14.75 -8.22 4.11
N LEU A 19 -14.09 -7.94 5.23
CA LEU A 19 -14.70 -7.22 6.34
C LEU A 19 -15.33 -5.91 5.85
N SER A 20 -16.52 -5.62 6.35
CA SER A 20 -17.17 -4.32 6.16
C SER A 20 -16.36 -3.21 6.83
N SER A 21 -16.54 -1.96 6.38
CA SER A 21 -15.89 -0.81 7.01
C SER A 21 -16.25 -0.69 8.50
N ALA A 22 -17.47 -1.10 8.89
CA ALA A 22 -17.92 -1.07 10.27
C ALA A 22 -17.16 -2.08 11.15
N GLU A 23 -16.96 -3.31 10.66
CA GLU A 23 -16.16 -4.34 11.36
C GLU A 23 -14.69 -3.92 11.48
N ILE A 24 -14.13 -3.31 10.43
CA ILE A 24 -12.76 -2.77 10.46
C ILE A 24 -12.67 -1.64 11.50
N LEU A 25 -13.62 -0.69 11.49
CA LEU A 25 -13.65 0.41 12.46
C LEU A 25 -13.75 -0.12 13.89
N GLN A 26 -14.68 -1.03 14.16
CA GLN A 26 -14.86 -1.64 15.48
C GLN A 26 -13.56 -2.33 15.95
N SER A 27 -12.91 -3.08 15.06
CA SER A 27 -11.63 -3.73 15.37
C SER A 27 -10.52 -2.74 15.71
N LEU A 28 -10.35 -1.68 14.91
CA LEU A 28 -9.38 -0.61 15.17
C LEU A 28 -9.66 0.10 16.51
N TRP A 29 -10.94 0.34 16.81
CA TRP A 29 -11.36 1.04 18.02
C TRP A 29 -11.13 0.22 19.29
N HIS A 30 -11.43 -1.08 19.25
CA HIS A 30 -11.13 -2.01 20.34
C HIS A 30 -9.64 -2.20 20.55
N LEU A 31 -8.85 -2.30 19.48
CA LEU A 31 -7.38 -2.36 19.57
C LEU A 31 -6.80 -1.13 20.28
N ALA A 32 -7.42 0.03 20.09
CA ALA A 32 -7.04 1.26 20.77
C ALA A 32 -7.54 1.37 22.24
N GLY A 33 -8.35 0.42 22.71
CA GLY A 33 -8.92 0.42 24.07
C GLY A 33 -9.92 1.56 24.31
N LEU A 34 -10.59 2.05 23.27
CA LEU A 34 -11.48 3.21 23.34
C LEU A 34 -12.94 2.83 23.65
N PRO A 35 -13.76 3.75 24.20
CA PRO A 35 -15.13 3.44 24.61
C PRO A 35 -16.02 3.04 23.43
N GLU A 36 -16.64 1.86 23.51
CA GLU A 36 -17.45 1.29 22.42
C GLU A 36 -18.65 2.17 22.05
N ALA A 37 -19.24 2.87 23.02
CA ALA A 37 -20.38 3.76 22.81
C ALA A 37 -20.10 4.88 21.78
N ALA A 38 -18.83 5.25 21.57
CA ALA A 38 -18.44 6.24 20.57
C ALA A 38 -18.75 5.77 19.14
N LEU A 39 -18.68 4.46 18.86
CA LEU A 39 -18.89 3.89 17.53
C LEU A 39 -20.26 4.25 16.93
N ALA A 40 -21.28 4.43 17.76
CA ALA A 40 -22.63 4.82 17.34
C ALA A 40 -22.69 6.19 16.64
N SER A 41 -21.65 7.02 16.78
CA SER A 41 -21.56 8.33 16.13
C SER A 41 -21.09 8.27 14.68
N ALA A 42 -20.55 7.13 14.22
CA ALA A 42 -20.01 6.97 12.87
C ALA A 42 -20.96 6.18 11.96
N GLN A 43 -21.22 6.71 10.77
CA GLN A 43 -22.00 6.05 9.72
C GLN A 43 -21.11 5.78 8.51
N LEU A 44 -21.10 4.52 8.06
CA LEU A 44 -20.19 4.00 7.03
C LEU A 44 -20.99 3.33 5.89
N PRO A 45 -21.70 4.10 5.06
CA PRO A 45 -22.53 3.53 3.99
C PRO A 45 -21.66 2.89 2.89
N GLY A 46 -22.26 1.90 2.22
CA GLY A 46 -21.69 1.22 1.06
C GLY A 46 -20.73 0.08 1.42
N GLN A 47 -20.76 -0.97 0.59
CA GLN A 47 -19.91 -2.16 0.76
C GLN A 47 -19.15 -2.53 -0.52
N SER A 48 -19.59 -2.02 -1.68
CA SER A 48 -18.97 -2.33 -2.97
C SER A 48 -17.51 -1.87 -3.05
N PRO A 49 -16.66 -2.57 -3.82
CA PRO A 49 -15.35 -2.06 -4.20
C PRO A 49 -15.47 -0.73 -4.95
N VAL A 50 -14.51 0.18 -4.72
CA VAL A 50 -14.43 1.47 -5.43
C VAL A 50 -13.34 1.46 -6.50
N LEU A 51 -12.23 0.75 -6.25
CA LEU A 51 -11.14 0.56 -7.22
C LEU A 51 -10.93 -0.94 -7.48
N PRO A 52 -10.47 -1.33 -8.68
CA PRO A 52 -10.10 -2.71 -9.00
C PRO A 52 -8.80 -3.07 -8.28
N SER A 53 -8.92 -3.59 -7.06
CA SER A 53 -7.80 -4.00 -6.22
C SER A 53 -8.08 -5.36 -5.60
N SER A 54 -7.03 -6.17 -5.43
CA SER A 54 -7.10 -7.42 -4.67
C SER A 54 -7.33 -7.20 -3.17
N PHE A 55 -7.16 -5.96 -2.68
CA PHE A 55 -7.36 -5.59 -1.28
C PHE A 55 -8.60 -4.70 -1.12
N ASN A 56 -9.26 -4.79 0.05
CA ASN A 56 -10.38 -3.91 0.42
C ASN A 56 -9.89 -2.50 0.82
N LEU A 57 -9.32 -1.77 -0.14
CA LEU A 57 -8.77 -0.43 0.08
C LEU A 57 -9.86 0.56 0.50
N ALA A 58 -11.05 0.45 -0.08
CA ALA A 58 -12.18 1.32 0.26
C ALA A 58 -12.62 1.13 1.71
N GLY A 59 -12.69 -0.12 2.20
CA GLY A 59 -12.98 -0.43 3.60
C GLY A 59 -11.91 0.11 4.54
N ALA A 60 -10.64 -0.14 4.21
CA ALA A 60 -9.50 0.34 5.01
C ALA A 60 -9.48 1.88 5.11
N ALA A 61 -9.65 2.59 3.99
CA ALA A 61 -9.65 4.05 3.95
C ALA A 61 -10.83 4.65 4.74
N GLN A 62 -12.05 4.16 4.48
CA GLN A 62 -13.27 4.68 5.11
C GLN A 62 -13.26 4.44 6.64
N ALA A 63 -12.86 3.26 7.09
CA ALA A 63 -12.75 2.93 8.51
C ALA A 63 -11.66 3.75 9.21
N SER A 64 -10.48 3.92 8.60
CA SER A 64 -9.38 4.70 9.18
C SER A 64 -9.75 6.18 9.34
N LEU A 65 -10.43 6.75 8.33
CA LEU A 65 -10.92 8.12 8.39
C LEU A 65 -12.00 8.28 9.47
N ALA A 66 -12.91 7.31 9.60
CA ALA A 66 -13.92 7.32 10.66
C ALA A 66 -13.32 7.17 12.05
N ALA A 67 -12.31 6.31 12.24
CA ALA A 67 -11.61 6.18 13.52
C ALA A 67 -10.97 7.51 13.93
N THR A 68 -10.34 8.21 12.99
CA THR A 68 -9.73 9.53 13.23
C THR A 68 -10.78 10.58 13.59
N ALA A 69 -11.88 10.63 12.85
CA ALA A 69 -12.99 11.54 13.12
C ALA A 69 -13.65 11.26 14.48
N LEU A 70 -13.85 9.98 14.84
CA LEU A 70 -14.34 9.59 16.16
C LEU A 70 -13.41 10.03 17.28
N ALA A 71 -12.10 9.78 17.14
CA ALA A 71 -11.11 10.20 18.13
C ALA A 71 -11.13 11.74 18.32
N ALA A 72 -11.22 12.50 17.22
CA ALA A 72 -11.36 13.95 17.27
C ALA A 72 -12.65 14.39 17.99
N LEU A 73 -13.78 13.72 17.75
CA LEU A 73 -15.02 13.98 18.46
C LEU A 73 -14.92 13.65 19.96
N GLN A 74 -14.27 12.55 20.34
CA GLN A 74 -14.03 12.20 21.73
C GLN A 74 -13.21 13.28 22.44
N VAL A 75 -12.12 13.75 21.82
CA VAL A 75 -11.33 14.88 22.35
C VAL A 75 -12.16 16.15 22.45
N GLY A 76 -13.02 16.43 21.46
CA GLY A 76 -13.95 17.55 21.50
C GLY A 76 -14.92 17.48 22.67
N GLN A 77 -15.53 16.32 22.91
CA GLN A 77 -16.46 16.08 24.02
C GLN A 77 -15.79 16.30 25.38
N LEU A 78 -14.57 15.81 25.55
CA LEU A 78 -13.77 16.07 26.76
C LEU A 78 -13.49 17.57 26.98
N ARG A 79 -13.54 18.38 25.92
CA ARG A 79 -13.40 19.84 25.95
C ARG A 79 -14.74 20.59 26.00
N GLY A 80 -15.86 19.89 26.18
CA GLY A 80 -17.19 20.47 26.28
C GLY A 80 -17.92 20.68 24.95
N ALA A 81 -17.39 20.16 23.84
CA ALA A 81 -18.14 20.17 22.58
C ALA A 81 -19.35 19.22 22.65
N PRO A 82 -20.48 19.55 22.01
CA PRO A 82 -21.64 18.67 21.99
C PRO A 82 -21.35 17.37 21.23
N ALA A 83 -22.06 16.30 21.59
CA ALA A 83 -22.05 15.06 20.83
C ALA A 83 -22.58 15.28 19.40
N ARG A 84 -21.97 14.61 18.43
CA ARG A 84 -22.32 14.72 17.00
C ARG A 84 -22.14 13.38 16.32
N SER A 85 -23.03 13.06 15.40
CA SER A 85 -22.85 11.97 14.44
C SER A 85 -22.26 12.49 13.14
N PHE A 86 -21.61 11.61 12.38
CA PHE A 86 -21.08 11.93 11.07
C PHE A 86 -21.13 10.72 10.15
N THR A 87 -21.04 10.99 8.85
CA THR A 87 -21.01 9.98 7.80
C THR A 87 -19.71 10.12 7.04
N VAL A 88 -19.05 9.01 6.74
CA VAL A 88 -17.87 9.00 5.86
C VAL A 88 -18.27 8.43 4.52
N ASP A 89 -18.19 9.24 3.47
CA ASP A 89 -18.37 8.75 2.11
C ASP A 89 -17.24 7.79 1.72
N ARG A 90 -17.60 6.62 1.21
CA ARG A 90 -16.65 5.53 0.87
C ARG A 90 -15.75 5.90 -0.29
N THR A 91 -16.32 6.51 -1.33
CA THR A 91 -15.58 6.90 -2.53
C THR A 91 -14.64 8.05 -2.22
N GLY A 92 -15.14 9.09 -1.57
CA GLY A 92 -14.35 10.23 -1.11
C GLY A 92 -13.21 9.82 -0.18
N ALA A 93 -13.45 8.91 0.76
CA ALA A 93 -12.39 8.40 1.64
C ALA A 93 -11.27 7.73 0.85
N LEU A 94 -11.59 6.86 -0.11
CA LEU A 94 -10.57 6.18 -0.91
C LEU A 94 -9.84 7.13 -1.86
N LEU A 95 -10.57 8.01 -2.55
CA LEU A 95 -9.97 8.98 -3.47
C LEU A 95 -9.09 9.98 -2.73
N GLY A 96 -9.41 10.31 -1.48
CA GLY A 96 -8.56 11.12 -0.60
C GLY A 96 -7.20 10.48 -0.30
N CYS A 97 -7.07 9.16 -0.41
CA CYS A 97 -5.79 8.45 -0.28
C CYS A 97 -4.95 8.49 -1.58
N SER A 98 -5.51 9.00 -2.68
CA SER A 98 -4.76 9.11 -3.93
C SER A 98 -3.91 10.39 -3.94
N ALA A 99 -2.60 10.24 -4.12
CA ALA A 99 -1.69 11.36 -4.29
C ALA A 99 -1.79 11.89 -5.73
N HIS A 100 -2.73 12.82 -5.97
CA HIS A 100 -2.80 13.56 -7.23
C HIS A 100 -2.38 15.01 -7.00
N LEU A 101 -1.07 15.25 -7.04
CA LEU A 101 -0.48 16.58 -6.97
C LEU A 101 -0.17 17.10 -8.38
N ARG A 102 -0.62 18.32 -8.68
CA ARG A 102 -0.21 19.07 -9.87
C ARG A 102 0.45 20.38 -9.45
N VAL A 103 1.59 20.69 -10.05
CA VAL A 103 2.28 21.98 -9.89
C VAL A 103 2.10 22.75 -11.20
N ASN A 104 1.37 23.86 -11.17
CA ASN A 104 1.03 24.65 -12.36
C ASN A 104 0.40 23.79 -13.49
N GLY A 105 -0.47 22.86 -13.11
CA GLY A 105 -1.13 21.95 -14.06
C GLY A 105 -0.30 20.73 -14.48
N VAL A 106 0.98 20.65 -14.09
CA VAL A 106 1.88 19.54 -14.44
C VAL A 106 1.91 18.50 -13.32
N VAL A 107 1.71 17.23 -13.68
CA VAL A 107 1.95 16.10 -12.76
C VAL A 107 3.46 15.86 -12.72
N ALA A 108 4.09 16.09 -11.57
CA ALA A 108 5.50 15.76 -11.40
C ALA A 108 5.67 14.24 -11.41
N ASN A 109 6.66 13.72 -12.13
CA ASN A 109 7.08 12.33 -11.98
C ASN A 109 8.09 12.25 -10.83
N PRO A 110 7.73 11.68 -9.66
CA PRO A 110 8.64 11.58 -8.53
C PRO A 110 9.63 10.40 -8.66
N TRP A 111 9.52 9.60 -9.73
CA TRP A 111 10.23 8.34 -9.86
C TRP A 111 11.48 8.47 -10.71
N ASP A 112 12.63 8.11 -10.13
CA ASP A 112 13.85 7.85 -10.90
C ASP A 112 13.64 6.62 -11.80
N LYS A 113 14.24 6.60 -12.99
CA LYS A 113 14.14 5.48 -13.95
C LYS A 113 14.59 4.14 -13.38
N LEU A 114 15.48 4.17 -12.37
CA LEU A 114 15.99 3.00 -11.69
C LEU A 114 15.08 2.56 -10.53
N SER A 115 14.14 3.38 -10.08
CA SER A 115 13.15 2.94 -9.09
C SER A 115 12.15 1.95 -9.67
N GLY A 116 11.73 0.99 -8.86
CA GLY A 116 10.67 0.04 -9.20
C GLY A 116 11.04 -1.41 -8.94
N LEU A 117 10.21 -2.31 -9.46
CA LEU A 117 10.33 -3.75 -9.24
C LEU A 117 11.26 -4.38 -10.29
N TYR A 118 12.15 -5.27 -9.84
CA TYR A 118 13.11 -6.00 -10.68
C TYR A 118 13.07 -7.50 -10.37
N PRO A 119 13.12 -8.35 -11.39
CA PRO A 119 13.40 -9.77 -11.19
C PRO A 119 14.86 -9.94 -10.76
N CYS A 120 15.12 -10.88 -9.85
CA CYS A 120 16.46 -11.19 -9.37
C CYS A 120 16.67 -12.71 -9.18
N GLY A 121 17.92 -13.12 -8.96
CA GLY A 121 18.28 -14.48 -8.56
C GLY A 121 18.15 -15.55 -9.64
N GLN A 122 17.86 -15.18 -10.90
CA GLN A 122 17.75 -16.13 -12.01
C GLN A 122 19.04 -16.92 -12.23
N ALA A 123 20.19 -16.26 -12.19
CA ALA A 123 21.50 -16.90 -12.37
C ALA A 123 21.88 -17.79 -11.17
N LEU A 124 21.25 -17.58 -10.01
CA LEU A 124 21.40 -18.41 -8.81
C LEU A 124 20.45 -19.60 -8.78
N GLY A 125 19.53 -19.72 -9.75
CA GLY A 125 18.46 -20.72 -9.72
C GLY A 125 17.40 -20.46 -8.63
N ARG A 126 17.35 -19.23 -8.09
CA ARG A 126 16.44 -18.79 -7.02
C ARG A 126 15.69 -17.53 -7.46
N PRO A 127 14.78 -17.63 -8.44
CA PRO A 127 14.10 -16.47 -8.98
C PRO A 127 13.27 -15.77 -7.90
N GLY A 128 13.47 -14.46 -7.76
CA GLY A 128 12.74 -13.61 -6.82
C GLY A 128 12.50 -12.22 -7.40
N TRP A 129 12.01 -11.32 -6.55
CA TRP A 129 11.75 -9.93 -6.90
C TRP A 129 12.27 -9.00 -5.80
N VAL A 130 12.97 -7.93 -6.21
CA VAL A 130 13.36 -6.83 -5.32
C VAL A 130 12.75 -5.53 -5.84
N ARG A 131 12.38 -4.63 -4.92
CA ARG A 131 11.95 -3.27 -5.27
C ARG A 131 13.03 -2.28 -4.90
N LEU A 132 13.60 -1.63 -5.91
CA LEU A 132 14.59 -0.58 -5.71
C LEU A 132 13.90 0.77 -5.49
N HIS A 133 14.36 1.51 -4.47
CA HIS A 133 13.92 2.88 -4.21
C HIS A 133 15.08 3.87 -4.41
N ALA A 134 15.22 4.34 -5.64
CA ALA A 134 16.33 5.17 -6.12
C ALA A 134 15.91 6.61 -6.46
N ASN A 135 14.80 7.12 -5.92
CA ASN A 135 14.26 8.45 -6.29
C ASN A 135 15.17 9.63 -5.90
N PHE A 136 16.08 9.43 -4.96
CA PHE A 136 17.07 10.45 -4.58
C PHE A 136 18.43 10.07 -5.15
N ALA A 137 19.18 11.05 -5.67
CA ALA A 137 20.49 10.81 -6.28
C ALA A 137 21.43 9.99 -5.38
N HIS A 138 21.50 10.29 -4.09
CA HIS A 138 22.34 9.54 -3.14
C HIS A 138 21.83 8.11 -2.87
N HIS A 139 20.51 7.85 -2.95
CA HIS A 139 19.96 6.48 -2.88
C HIS A 139 20.27 5.71 -4.17
N ARG A 140 20.11 6.35 -5.34
CA ARG A 140 20.48 5.77 -6.63
C ARG A 140 21.94 5.38 -6.64
N ASP A 141 22.83 6.31 -6.31
CA ASP A 141 24.28 6.10 -6.37
C ASP A 141 24.72 5.05 -5.33
N GLY A 142 24.09 5.03 -4.15
CA GLY A 142 24.29 3.97 -3.15
C GLY A 142 23.90 2.58 -3.68
N ALA A 143 22.75 2.47 -4.35
CA ALA A 143 22.31 1.22 -4.96
C ALA A 143 23.21 0.77 -6.12
N LEU A 144 23.62 1.71 -6.98
CA LEU A 144 24.53 1.43 -8.10
C LEU A 144 25.88 0.92 -7.59
N ARG A 145 26.43 1.56 -6.55
CA ARG A 145 27.66 1.12 -5.89
C ARG A 145 27.54 -0.29 -5.32
N LEU A 146 26.43 -0.60 -4.64
CA LEU A 146 26.16 -1.95 -4.11
C LEU A 146 26.16 -2.99 -5.22
N LEU A 147 25.58 -2.66 -6.37
CA LEU A 147 25.51 -3.53 -7.54
C LEU A 147 26.80 -3.57 -8.37
N GLY A 148 27.83 -2.81 -7.98
CA GLY A 148 29.09 -2.70 -8.73
C GLY A 148 28.95 -1.99 -10.08
N LEU A 149 27.94 -1.14 -10.22
CA LEU A 149 27.64 -0.37 -11.44
C LEU A 149 28.15 1.08 -11.33
N PRO A 150 28.43 1.75 -12.46
CA PRO A 150 28.79 3.17 -12.45
C PRO A 150 27.70 4.01 -11.78
N GLU A 151 28.09 4.95 -10.91
CA GLU A 151 27.18 5.87 -10.24
C GLU A 151 26.69 6.97 -11.21
N GLY A 152 25.58 7.62 -10.87
CA GLY A 152 25.02 8.72 -11.64
C GLY A 152 23.92 8.34 -12.62
N GLU A 153 23.46 9.35 -13.36
CA GLU A 153 22.32 9.27 -14.27
C GLU A 153 22.56 8.39 -15.51
N ALA A 154 23.82 8.10 -15.85
CA ALA A 154 24.14 7.40 -17.10
C ALA A 154 23.74 5.92 -17.07
N THR A 155 23.69 5.29 -15.89
CA THR A 155 23.44 3.86 -15.78
C THR A 155 22.00 3.51 -16.19
N PRO A 156 21.81 2.59 -17.16
CA PRO A 156 20.48 2.23 -17.65
C PRO A 156 19.81 1.20 -16.74
N ARG A 157 18.48 1.12 -16.83
CA ARG A 157 17.65 0.18 -16.04
C ARG A 157 18.04 -1.27 -16.31
N GLU A 158 18.42 -1.56 -17.53
CA GLU A 158 18.82 -2.88 -18.02
C GLU A 158 20.10 -3.37 -17.33
N ALA A 159 21.06 -2.48 -17.06
CA ALA A 159 22.28 -2.84 -16.34
C ALA A 159 21.99 -3.23 -14.89
N VAL A 160 21.07 -2.53 -14.23
CA VAL A 160 20.56 -2.88 -12.89
C VAL A 160 19.87 -4.24 -12.92
N ALA A 161 19.00 -4.47 -13.90
CA ALA A 161 18.30 -5.74 -14.04
C ALA A 161 19.28 -6.91 -14.28
N GLN A 162 20.34 -6.71 -15.08
CA GLN A 162 21.36 -7.73 -15.33
C GLN A 162 22.18 -8.03 -14.06
N ALA A 163 22.59 -7.00 -13.31
CA ALA A 163 23.30 -7.19 -12.05
C ALA A 163 22.48 -8.04 -11.07
N LEU A 164 21.19 -7.71 -10.92
CA LEU A 164 20.27 -8.38 -10.00
C LEU A 164 19.99 -9.86 -10.32
N GLN A 165 20.28 -10.35 -11.53
CA GLN A 165 20.17 -11.78 -11.84
C GLN A 165 21.01 -12.65 -10.91
N HIS A 166 22.08 -12.10 -10.33
CA HIS A 166 23.02 -12.78 -9.45
C HIS A 166 22.79 -12.50 -7.95
N TRP A 167 21.66 -11.89 -7.59
CA TRP A 167 21.33 -11.55 -6.21
C TRP A 167 20.13 -12.35 -5.70
N ASP A 168 20.24 -12.89 -4.49
CA ASP A 168 19.13 -13.54 -3.80
C ASP A 168 18.20 -12.47 -3.21
N ALA A 169 16.88 -12.63 -3.39
CA ALA A 169 15.90 -11.67 -2.90
C ALA A 169 15.88 -11.57 -1.37
N GLU A 170 16.13 -12.69 -0.68
CA GLU A 170 16.16 -12.75 0.79
C GLU A 170 17.54 -12.35 1.36
N GLY A 171 18.55 -12.25 0.50
CA GLY A 171 19.91 -11.83 0.87
C GLY A 171 20.20 -10.35 0.61
N LEU A 172 19.22 -9.60 0.09
CA LEU A 172 19.27 -8.16 -0.20
C LEU A 172 18.71 -7.30 0.93
#